data_AF-A0A7S0PWK1-F1
#
_entry.id   AF-A0A7S0PWK1-F1
#
_cell.length_a   1.000
_cell.length_b   1.000
_cell.length_c   1.000
_cell.angle_alpha   90.00
_cell.angle_beta   90.00
_cell.angle_gamma   90.00
#
_symmetry.space_group_name_H-M   'P 1'
#
loop_
_entity.id
_entity.type
_entity.pdbx_description
1 polymer ?
#
loop_
_entity_poly.entity_id
_entity_poly.type
_entity_poly.pdbx_seq_one_letter_code
_entity_poly.pdbx_strand_id
1 'polypeptide(L)'
;LASSVIAALQLLVSNTYAPPGFKRIPTQFIAALGDPNSSSGTEAKQWGLWTVDPGPRGVWLRDYKNVLDEQSTDGIAPAGWKFDVNDWWLEEHGLIMEAPDFPLKPGRYLVTGGRMITTCLTVDTNGGWKLDNGKLYDVTHLPCRSARYNPITAEGGSGGSPLTAKTSDFPVAPGAEMPKVQGCDKQDYAVLFVIGVEDA
;
A
#
# COMPACT_ATOMS: atom_id res chain seq x y z
N LEU A 1 -5.76 -27.35 -1.25
CA LEU A 1 -5.09 -27.10 -2.54
C LEU A 1 -6.05 -26.66 -3.67
N ALA A 2 -7.29 -26.23 -3.37
CA ALA A 2 -8.29 -25.86 -4.40
C ALA A 2 -8.88 -24.43 -4.26
N SER A 3 -8.33 -23.58 -3.39
CA SER A 3 -8.88 -22.22 -3.17
C SER A 3 -8.04 -21.09 -3.78
N SER A 4 -6.75 -21.28 -4.06
CA SER A 4 -5.89 -20.22 -4.60
C SER A 4 -6.01 -20.04 -6.12
N VAL A 5 -6.46 -21.07 -6.85
CA VAL A 5 -6.60 -21.01 -8.32
C VAL A 5 -7.88 -20.25 -8.73
N ILE A 6 -8.92 -20.26 -7.89
CA ILE A 6 -10.21 -19.62 -8.22
C ILE A 6 -10.12 -18.09 -8.11
N ALA A 7 -9.37 -17.56 -7.14
CA ALA A 7 -9.17 -16.12 -7.00
C ALA A 7 -8.34 -15.54 -8.17
N ALA A 8 -7.32 -16.26 -8.63
CA ALA A 8 -6.51 -15.85 -9.79
C ALA A 8 -7.31 -15.86 -11.10
N LEU A 9 -8.28 -16.78 -11.26
CA LEU A 9 -9.11 -16.86 -12.46
C LEU A 9 -10.23 -15.80 -12.50
N GLN A 10 -10.74 -15.36 -11.34
CA GLN A 10 -11.78 -14.32 -11.29
C GLN A 10 -11.24 -12.91 -11.63
N LEU A 11 -9.94 -12.64 -11.41
CA LEU A 11 -9.28 -11.42 -11.87
C LEU A 11 -8.94 -11.43 -13.37
N LEU A 12 -8.72 -12.60 -13.97
CA LEU A 12 -8.42 -12.72 -15.41
C LEU A 12 -9.64 -12.50 -16.33
N VAL A 13 -10.86 -12.59 -15.79
CA VAL A 13 -12.11 -12.44 -16.58
C VAL A 13 -12.91 -11.18 -16.18
N SER A 14 -12.36 -10.34 -15.29
CA SER A 14 -12.99 -9.08 -14.90
C SER A 14 -12.77 -7.98 -15.96
N ASN A 15 -13.66 -7.98 -16.96
CA ASN A 15 -14.00 -6.89 -17.87
C ASN A 15 -12.85 -6.15 -18.56
N THR A 16 -12.65 -6.46 -19.84
CA THR A 16 -11.91 -5.66 -20.83
C THR A 16 -12.52 -4.28 -21.10
N TYR A 17 -13.57 -3.89 -20.37
CA TYR A 17 -14.26 -2.61 -20.51
C TYR A 17 -13.72 -1.61 -19.48
N ALA A 18 -13.10 -0.54 -19.96
CA ALA A 18 -12.95 0.67 -19.18
C ALA A 18 -14.16 1.59 -19.44
N PRO A 19 -14.68 2.30 -18.41
CA PRO A 19 -15.65 3.36 -18.63
C PRO A 19 -15.10 4.40 -19.61
N PRO A 20 -15.96 5.11 -20.37
CA PRO A 20 -15.52 6.16 -21.28
C PRO A 20 -14.59 7.17 -20.60
N GLY A 21 -13.47 7.49 -21.27
CA GLY A 21 -12.44 8.40 -20.75
C GLY A 21 -11.40 7.74 -19.85
N PHE A 22 -11.33 6.40 -19.81
CA PHE A 22 -10.29 5.67 -19.10
C PHE A 22 -9.61 4.62 -19.99
N LYS A 23 -8.28 4.55 -19.87
CA LYS A 23 -7.45 3.46 -20.37
C LYS A 23 -7.24 2.40 -19.28
N ARG A 24 -7.42 1.12 -19.61
CA ARG A 24 -6.97 0.02 -18.74
C ARG A 24 -5.45 -0.03 -18.64
N ILE A 25 -4.96 -0.30 -17.43
CA ILE A 25 -3.54 -0.53 -17.15
C ILE A 25 -3.37 -1.84 -16.37
N PRO A 26 -2.16 -2.43 -16.35
CA PRO A 26 -1.81 -3.41 -15.32
C PRO A 26 -2.13 -2.83 -13.94
N THR A 27 -2.64 -3.65 -13.02
CA THR A 27 -3.05 -3.19 -11.69
C THR A 27 -1.89 -2.50 -10.97
N GLN A 28 -2.18 -1.30 -10.48
CA GLN A 28 -1.30 -0.53 -9.59
C GLN A 28 -1.99 -0.34 -8.24
N PHE A 29 -1.28 0.19 -7.26
CA PHE A 29 -1.77 0.24 -5.88
C PHE A 29 -1.55 1.63 -5.30
N ILE A 30 -2.60 2.22 -4.73
CA ILE A 30 -2.49 3.47 -3.98
C ILE A 30 -2.49 3.16 -2.49
N ALA A 31 -1.48 3.66 -1.78
CA ALA A 31 -1.50 3.82 -0.34
C ALA A 31 -2.22 5.13 -0.01
N ALA A 32 -3.43 5.04 0.55
CA ALA A 32 -4.29 6.19 0.86
C ALA A 32 -4.50 6.40 2.36
N LEU A 33 -4.62 7.68 2.73
CA LEU A 33 -5.04 8.15 4.04
C LEU A 33 -6.39 8.86 3.93
N GLY A 34 -7.23 8.76 4.96
CA GLY A 34 -8.48 9.48 5.01
C GLY A 34 -9.49 8.79 5.90
N ASP A 35 -10.60 9.48 6.19
CA ASP A 35 -11.71 8.87 6.90
C ASP A 35 -12.34 7.78 6.01
N PRO A 36 -12.40 6.50 6.44
CA PRO A 36 -13.03 5.42 5.69
C PRO A 36 -14.50 5.73 5.34
N ASN A 37 -15.17 6.60 6.09
CA ASN A 37 -16.56 6.99 5.83
C ASN A 37 -16.73 8.15 4.85
N SER A 38 -15.64 8.75 4.39
CA SER A 38 -15.66 9.92 3.52
C SER A 38 -15.54 9.55 2.03
N SER A 39 -16.16 10.36 1.18
CA SER A 39 -16.07 10.25 -0.29
C SER A 39 -15.17 11.34 -0.89
N SER A 40 -14.56 12.18 -0.06
CA SER A 40 -13.63 13.24 -0.46
C SER A 40 -12.78 13.70 0.73
N GLY A 41 -11.61 14.28 0.46
CA GLY A 41 -10.71 14.82 1.47
C GLY A 41 -9.65 15.74 0.84
N THR A 42 -8.59 16.08 1.59
CA THR A 42 -7.56 17.07 1.21
C THR A 42 -6.11 16.57 1.37
N GLU A 43 -5.95 15.31 1.74
CA GLU A 43 -4.69 14.72 2.18
C GLU A 43 -4.00 13.85 1.11
N ALA A 44 -4.40 13.94 -0.17
CA ALA A 44 -3.85 13.10 -1.24
C ALA A 44 -2.35 13.36 -1.53
N LYS A 45 -1.80 14.50 -1.08
CA LYS A 45 -0.35 14.76 -1.07
C LYS A 45 0.42 13.80 -0.17
N GLN A 46 -0.25 13.17 0.78
CA GLN A 46 0.30 12.16 1.68
C GLN A 46 0.01 10.75 1.21
N TRP A 47 -0.58 10.57 0.01
CA TRP A 47 -0.84 9.26 -0.59
C TRP A 47 0.30 8.89 -1.54
N GLY A 48 0.56 7.60 -1.70
CA GLY A 48 1.62 7.08 -2.55
C GLY A 48 1.09 6.12 -3.60
N LEU A 49 1.81 5.98 -4.71
CA LEU A 49 1.49 5.04 -5.78
C LEU A 49 2.60 4.00 -5.95
N TRP A 50 2.24 2.71 -5.90
CA TRP A 50 3.07 1.63 -6.42
C TRP A 50 2.63 1.30 -7.85
N THR A 51 3.49 1.58 -8.82
CA THR A 51 3.23 1.27 -10.23
C THR A 51 3.45 -0.21 -10.59
N VAL A 52 4.09 -0.95 -9.68
CA VAL A 52 4.33 -2.40 -9.73
C VAL A 52 3.96 -2.99 -8.39
N ASP A 53 3.46 -4.23 -8.35
CA ASP A 53 3.12 -4.94 -7.11
C ASP A 53 4.35 -5.03 -6.16
N PRO A 54 4.31 -4.40 -4.97
CA PRO A 54 5.42 -4.44 -4.03
C PRO A 54 5.54 -5.79 -3.29
N GLY A 55 4.50 -6.62 -3.27
CA GLY A 55 4.48 -7.89 -2.54
C GLY A 55 5.56 -8.87 -3.01
N PRO A 56 5.65 -9.23 -4.31
CA PRO A 56 6.73 -10.09 -4.81
C PRO A 56 8.13 -9.48 -4.69
N ARG A 57 8.23 -8.18 -4.40
CA ARG A 57 9.49 -7.41 -4.32
C ARG A 57 9.98 -7.24 -2.87
N GLY A 58 9.16 -7.57 -1.88
CA GLY A 58 9.47 -7.34 -0.47
C GLY A 58 10.37 -8.40 0.17
N VAL A 59 10.74 -8.15 1.42
CA VAL A 59 11.61 -9.01 2.26
C VAL A 59 10.90 -9.32 3.57
N TRP A 60 10.86 -10.59 3.98
CA TRP A 60 10.21 -10.97 5.24
C TRP A 60 10.91 -10.36 6.46
N LEU A 61 10.15 -9.97 7.48
CA LEU A 61 10.70 -9.49 8.76
C LEU A 61 11.76 -10.44 9.34
N ARG A 62 11.53 -11.75 9.27
CA ARG A 62 12.48 -12.77 9.75
C ARG A 62 13.82 -12.79 9.00
N ASP A 63 13.82 -12.28 7.76
CA ASP A 63 14.97 -12.29 6.85
C ASP A 63 15.67 -10.92 6.81
N TYR A 64 15.10 -9.88 7.45
CA TYR A 64 15.64 -8.52 7.49
C TYR A 64 17.16 -8.49 7.73
N LYS A 65 17.63 -9.12 8.81
CA LYS A 65 19.05 -9.08 9.19
C LYS A 65 19.98 -9.65 8.12
N ASN A 66 19.52 -10.65 7.37
CA ASN A 66 20.35 -11.39 6.42
C ASN A 66 20.24 -10.85 4.99
N VAL A 67 19.14 -10.17 4.66
CA VAL A 67 18.78 -9.83 3.26
C VAL A 67 18.67 -8.32 3.04
N LEU A 68 18.37 -7.55 4.08
CA LEU A 68 18.03 -6.13 3.93
C LEU A 68 18.78 -5.20 4.89
N ASP A 69 19.40 -5.72 5.94
CA ASP A 69 20.21 -4.89 6.83
C ASP A 69 21.44 -4.32 6.09
N GLU A 70 21.81 -3.08 6.42
CA GLU A 70 22.94 -2.37 5.80
C GLU A 70 24.25 -3.14 5.88
N GLN A 71 24.46 -3.93 6.93
CA GLN A 71 25.67 -4.73 7.09
C GLN A 71 25.71 -5.94 6.13
N SER A 72 24.56 -6.40 5.66
CA SER A 72 24.43 -7.62 4.85
C SER A 72 24.43 -7.34 3.35
N THR A 73 23.68 -6.32 2.92
CA THR A 73 23.47 -6.03 1.50
C THR A 73 23.60 -4.54 1.16
N ASP A 74 24.18 -3.74 2.06
CA ASP A 74 24.10 -2.28 2.00
C ASP A 74 22.63 -1.83 1.83
N GLY A 75 21.68 -2.47 2.51
CA GLY A 75 20.28 -2.08 2.43
C GLY A 75 19.60 -2.33 1.09
N ILE A 76 20.23 -3.03 0.14
CA ILE A 76 19.65 -3.30 -1.18
C ILE A 76 18.87 -4.61 -1.14
N ALA A 77 17.56 -4.53 -1.38
CA ALA A 77 16.70 -5.70 -1.48
C ALA A 77 17.00 -6.51 -2.76
N PRO A 78 16.63 -7.82 -2.81
CA PRO A 78 16.80 -8.64 -4.02
C PRO A 78 16.15 -8.06 -5.28
N ALA A 79 15.08 -7.26 -5.12
CA ALA A 79 14.38 -6.59 -6.20
C ALA A 79 15.02 -5.24 -6.62
N GLY A 80 16.16 -4.86 -6.02
CA GLY A 80 17.00 -3.72 -6.40
C GLY A 80 16.66 -2.38 -5.75
N TRP A 81 15.66 -2.33 -4.89
CA TRP A 81 15.31 -1.10 -4.14
C TRP A 81 16.15 -0.96 -2.87
N LYS A 82 16.39 0.28 -2.45
CA LYS A 82 17.15 0.62 -1.23
C LYS A 82 16.18 0.76 -0.06
N PHE A 83 16.44 0.02 1.02
CA PHE A 83 15.76 0.15 2.28
C PHE A 83 16.15 1.45 2.98
N ASP A 84 15.14 2.19 3.46
CA ASP A 84 15.34 3.36 4.32
C ASP A 84 15.01 2.96 5.77
N VAL A 85 16.05 2.84 6.59
CA VAL A 85 15.91 2.49 8.02
C VAL A 85 15.09 3.52 8.79
N ASN A 86 15.02 4.76 8.34
CA ASN A 86 14.28 5.84 8.99
C ASN A 86 12.84 5.97 8.47
N ASP A 87 12.50 5.28 7.39
CA ASP A 87 11.21 5.42 6.71
C ASP A 87 10.81 4.17 5.91
N TRP A 88 10.26 3.17 6.60
CA TRP A 88 10.06 1.85 6.00
C TRP A 88 8.60 1.40 5.98
N TRP A 89 8.28 0.50 5.05
CA TRP A 89 6.94 0.02 4.77
C TRP A 89 6.79 -1.46 5.09
N LEU A 90 5.63 -1.83 5.63
CA LEU A 90 5.30 -3.20 6.02
C LEU A 90 3.88 -3.53 5.59
N GLU A 91 3.66 -4.75 5.07
CA GLU A 91 2.31 -5.25 4.72
C GLU A 91 1.76 -6.30 5.69
N GLU A 92 0.52 -6.71 5.43
CA GLU A 92 -0.31 -7.54 6.31
C GLU A 92 0.27 -8.93 6.67
N HIS A 93 1.21 -9.48 5.91
CA HIS A 93 1.87 -10.76 6.21
C HIS A 93 3.23 -10.59 6.93
N GLY A 94 3.70 -9.36 7.15
CA GLY A 94 5.00 -9.10 7.75
C GLY A 94 6.15 -9.08 6.74
N LEU A 95 5.88 -8.60 5.53
CA LEU A 95 6.84 -8.35 4.47
C LEU A 95 7.18 -6.85 4.42
N ILE A 96 8.46 -6.54 4.52
CA ILE A 96 9.02 -5.20 4.33
C ILE A 96 9.01 -4.89 2.84
N MET A 97 8.44 -3.74 2.46
CA MET A 97 8.20 -3.39 1.06
C MET A 97 8.98 -2.15 0.63
N GLU A 98 9.20 -2.05 -0.68
CA GLU A 98 9.60 -0.82 -1.34
C GLU A 98 8.58 0.30 -1.06
N ALA A 99 9.06 1.51 -0.80
CA ALA A 99 8.18 2.66 -0.60
C ALA A 99 7.43 3.01 -1.91
N PRO A 100 6.16 3.43 -1.83
CA PRO A 100 5.46 3.95 -3.00
C PRO A 100 6.01 5.33 -3.40
N ASP A 101 5.72 5.72 -4.64
CA ASP A 101 6.06 7.05 -5.14
C ASP A 101 5.13 8.11 -4.52
N PHE A 102 5.71 9.09 -3.83
CA PHE A 102 5.00 10.25 -3.25
C PHE A 102 5.35 11.56 -3.97
N PRO A 103 4.43 12.55 -4.00
CA PRO A 103 3.00 12.41 -3.68
C PRO A 103 2.25 11.71 -4.83
N LEU A 104 1.05 11.18 -4.55
CA LEU A 104 0.13 10.76 -5.59
C LEU A 104 -0.13 11.94 -6.53
N LYS A 105 0.13 11.74 -7.83
CA LYS A 105 0.02 12.81 -8.83
C LYS A 105 -1.45 13.21 -9.03
N PRO A 106 -1.73 14.49 -9.30
CA PRO A 106 -3.06 14.92 -9.73
C PRO A 106 -3.49 14.17 -11.00
N GLY A 107 -4.78 13.87 -11.10
CA GLY A 107 -5.34 13.11 -12.21
C GLY A 107 -6.56 12.31 -11.80
N ARG A 108 -7.07 11.50 -12.75
CA ARG A 108 -8.22 10.62 -12.56
C ARG A 108 -7.79 9.16 -12.66
N TYR A 109 -8.18 8.39 -11.65
CA TYR A 109 -7.83 6.99 -11.48
C TYR A 109 -9.10 6.16 -11.36
N LEU A 110 -9.22 5.08 -12.13
CA LEU A 110 -10.29 4.11 -11.95
C LEU A 110 -9.87 3.16 -10.83
N VAL A 111 -10.54 3.26 -9.68
CA VAL A 111 -10.15 2.55 -8.46
C VAL A 111 -11.20 1.55 -8.00
N THR A 112 -10.74 0.49 -7.33
CA THR A 112 -11.59 -0.51 -6.69
C THR A 112 -10.87 -1.17 -5.52
N GLY A 113 -11.64 -1.76 -4.61
CA GLY A 113 -11.13 -2.68 -3.59
C GLY A 113 -11.14 -4.14 -4.01
N GLY A 114 -11.39 -4.45 -5.29
CA GLY A 114 -11.69 -5.82 -5.72
C GLY A 114 -12.99 -6.34 -5.09
N ARG A 115 -13.90 -5.42 -4.73
CA ARG A 115 -15.19 -5.67 -4.08
C ARG A 115 -16.31 -5.08 -4.95
N MET A 116 -17.40 -4.63 -4.34
CA MET A 116 -18.60 -4.22 -5.06
C MET A 116 -18.44 -2.91 -5.85
N ILE A 117 -17.60 -1.98 -5.38
CA ILE A 117 -17.48 -0.64 -5.98
C ILE A 117 -16.22 -0.54 -6.83
N THR A 118 -16.41 -0.09 -8.06
CA THR A 118 -15.37 0.47 -8.94
C THR A 118 -15.82 1.88 -9.32
N THR A 119 -14.99 2.88 -9.10
CA THR A 119 -15.35 4.29 -9.34
C THR A 119 -14.13 5.11 -9.75
N CYS A 120 -14.36 6.29 -10.33
CA CYS A 120 -13.32 7.29 -10.52
C CYS A 120 -12.95 7.92 -9.17
N LEU A 121 -11.65 7.96 -8.89
CA LEU A 121 -10.99 8.81 -7.92
C LEU A 121 -10.36 9.99 -8.69
N THR A 122 -10.78 11.20 -8.36
CA THR A 122 -10.16 12.43 -8.87
C THR A 122 -9.25 13.02 -7.80
N VAL A 123 -8.01 13.32 -8.17
CA VAL A 123 -7.02 14.01 -7.32
C VAL A 123 -6.67 15.35 -7.97
N ASP A 124 -6.80 16.45 -7.22
CA ASP A 124 -6.47 17.79 -7.70
C ASP A 124 -5.02 18.19 -7.36
N THR A 125 -4.58 19.33 -7.90
CA THR A 125 -3.22 19.86 -7.72
C THR A 125 -2.90 20.27 -6.28
N ASN A 126 -3.91 20.51 -5.46
CA ASN A 126 -3.76 20.93 -4.07
C ASN A 126 -3.72 19.75 -3.10
N GLY A 127 -3.97 18.52 -3.56
CA GLY A 127 -4.09 17.33 -2.72
C GLY A 127 -5.53 17.01 -2.34
N GLY A 128 -6.50 17.74 -2.86
CA GLY A 128 -7.91 17.37 -2.79
C GLY A 128 -8.17 16.06 -3.51
N TRP A 129 -9.00 15.20 -2.92
CA TRP A 129 -9.45 13.98 -3.57
C TRP A 129 -10.96 13.81 -3.45
N LYS A 130 -11.56 13.12 -4.43
CA LYS A 130 -13.00 12.79 -4.44
C LYS A 130 -13.27 11.50 -5.20
N LEU A 131 -14.17 10.69 -4.67
CA LEU A 131 -14.77 9.54 -5.35
C LEU A 131 -16.10 9.95 -6.00
N ASP A 132 -16.32 9.53 -7.23
CA ASP A 132 -17.61 9.75 -7.91
C ASP A 132 -18.76 8.97 -7.27
N ASN A 133 -18.46 7.80 -6.68
CA ASN A 133 -19.42 6.95 -5.98
C ASN A 133 -18.76 6.23 -4.78
N GLY A 134 -19.54 5.98 -3.73
CA GLY A 134 -19.08 5.28 -2.53
C GLY A 134 -18.16 6.10 -1.63
N LYS A 135 -17.61 5.43 -0.63
CA LYS A 135 -16.68 5.96 0.38
C LYS A 135 -15.30 5.34 0.21
N LEU A 136 -14.27 5.92 0.85
CA LEU A 136 -12.91 5.37 0.85
C LEU A 136 -12.90 3.90 1.30
N TYR A 137 -13.71 3.58 2.32
CA TYR A 137 -13.88 2.20 2.75
C TYR A 137 -14.34 1.29 1.63
N ASP A 138 -15.25 1.69 0.73
CA ASP A 138 -15.85 0.83 -0.31
C ASP A 138 -14.88 0.47 -1.45
N VAL A 139 -13.83 1.29 -1.62
CA VAL A 139 -12.77 1.08 -2.62
C VAL A 139 -11.44 0.60 -2.02
N THR A 140 -11.40 0.37 -0.72
CA THR A 140 -10.24 -0.25 -0.04
C THR A 140 -10.23 -1.76 -0.29
N HIS A 141 -9.09 -2.42 -0.47
CA HIS A 141 -9.11 -3.87 -0.72
C HIS A 141 -9.60 -4.67 0.50
N LEU A 142 -9.18 -4.26 1.70
CA LEU A 142 -9.32 -4.90 3.02
C LEU A 142 -8.27 -5.97 3.34
N PRO A 143 -8.05 -7.04 2.55
CA PRO A 143 -6.94 -7.95 2.80
C PRO A 143 -5.59 -7.25 2.69
N CYS A 144 -5.36 -6.47 1.63
CA CYS A 144 -4.13 -5.70 1.51
C CYS A 144 -4.13 -4.51 2.48
N ARG A 145 -3.11 -4.45 3.32
CA ARG A 145 -2.83 -3.38 4.27
C ARG A 145 -1.38 -2.98 4.13
N SER A 146 -1.09 -1.72 4.41
CA SER A 146 0.29 -1.26 4.44
C SER A 146 0.43 -0.19 5.49
N ALA A 147 1.47 -0.25 6.28
CA ALA A 147 1.82 0.83 7.19
C ALA A 147 3.25 1.29 6.96
N ARG A 148 3.44 2.59 7.16
CA ARG A 148 4.71 3.29 7.14
C ARG A 148 5.16 3.47 8.59
N TYR A 149 6.42 3.17 8.86
CA TYR A 149 7.02 3.24 10.19
C TYR A 149 8.25 4.13 10.18
N ASN A 150 8.29 5.08 11.10
CA ASN A 150 9.42 5.98 11.32
C ASN A 150 9.98 5.74 12.72
N PRO A 151 11.23 5.32 12.87
CA PRO A 151 11.85 5.19 14.19
C PRO A 151 11.79 6.50 14.98
N ILE A 152 11.29 6.43 16.21
CA ILE A 152 11.37 7.52 17.16
C ILE A 152 12.80 7.49 17.73
N THR A 153 13.57 8.55 17.54
CA THR A 153 14.88 8.70 18.21
C THR A 153 14.66 8.67 19.73
N ALA A 154 15.11 7.61 20.39
CA ALA A 154 15.13 7.57 21.84
C ALA A 154 16.33 8.39 22.36
N GLU A 155 16.10 9.31 23.30
CA GLU A 155 17.20 9.83 24.11
C GLU A 155 17.82 8.64 24.88
N GLY A 156 19.02 8.22 24.47
CA GLY A 156 19.80 7.19 25.18
C GLY A 156 19.45 5.71 24.88
N GLY A 157 18.74 5.39 23.79
CA GLY A 157 18.40 4.00 23.43
C GLY A 157 18.50 3.68 21.93
N SER A 158 18.32 2.41 21.57
CA SER A 158 18.14 1.98 20.17
C SER A 158 16.70 2.30 19.72
N GLY A 159 16.54 3.13 18.70
CA GLY A 159 15.23 3.44 18.09
C GLY A 159 14.52 2.20 17.52
N GLY A 160 13.28 2.36 17.06
CA GLY A 160 12.54 1.27 16.42
C GLY A 160 13.19 0.81 15.10
N SER A 161 12.96 -0.44 14.72
CA SER A 161 13.45 -1.04 13.47
C SER A 161 12.59 -2.25 13.10
N PRO A 162 12.79 -2.88 11.92
CA PRO A 162 12.13 -4.14 11.61
C PRO A 162 12.38 -5.25 12.65
N LEU A 163 13.52 -5.21 13.37
CA LEU A 163 13.84 -6.17 14.44
C LEU A 163 12.97 -6.01 15.69
N THR A 164 12.32 -4.86 15.88
CA THR A 164 11.42 -4.62 17.01
C THR A 164 9.95 -4.91 16.67
N ALA A 165 9.66 -5.35 15.44
CA ALA A 165 8.36 -5.85 15.03
C ALA A 165 8.11 -7.25 15.60
N LYS A 166 6.89 -7.50 16.09
CA LYS A 166 6.49 -8.83 16.60
C LYS A 166 5.92 -9.65 15.46
N THR A 167 6.65 -10.66 15.02
CA THR A 167 6.20 -11.54 13.93
C THR A 167 4.92 -12.32 14.25
N SER A 168 4.61 -12.53 15.54
CA SER A 168 3.35 -13.13 16.01
C SER A 168 2.10 -12.29 15.73
N ASP A 169 2.27 -11.01 15.41
CA ASP A 169 1.16 -10.10 15.11
C ASP A 169 0.69 -10.21 13.65
N PHE A 170 1.33 -11.10 12.86
CA PHE A 170 1.06 -11.34 11.44
C PHE A 170 0.66 -12.82 11.20
N PRO A 171 -0.20 -13.11 10.19
CA PRO A 171 -0.83 -12.16 9.30
C PRO A 171 -1.95 -11.36 9.98
N VAL A 172 -2.11 -10.11 9.55
CA VAL A 172 -3.16 -9.19 9.99
C VAL A 172 -4.49 -9.64 9.40
N ALA A 173 -5.56 -9.61 10.19
CA ALA A 173 -6.89 -9.94 9.69
C ALA A 173 -7.36 -8.89 8.66
N PRO A 174 -8.10 -9.28 7.60
CA PRO A 174 -8.61 -8.33 6.61
C PRO A 174 -9.38 -7.16 7.24
N GLY A 175 -8.98 -5.94 6.89
CA GLY A 175 -9.57 -4.70 7.40
C GLY A 175 -9.16 -4.32 8.83
N ALA A 176 -8.34 -5.13 9.51
CA ALA A 176 -7.78 -4.75 10.81
C ALA A 176 -6.65 -3.72 10.64
N GLU A 177 -6.36 -3.02 11.74
CA GLU A 177 -5.27 -2.05 11.83
C GLU A 177 -3.90 -2.77 11.78
N MET A 178 -2.92 -2.16 11.11
CA MET A 178 -1.55 -2.68 11.10
C MET A 178 -0.94 -2.67 12.53
N PRO A 179 -0.18 -3.70 12.95
CA PRO A 179 0.40 -3.77 14.29
C PRO A 179 1.32 -2.59 14.60
N LYS A 180 1.43 -2.19 15.87
CA LYS A 180 2.45 -1.22 16.28
C LYS A 180 3.83 -1.90 16.29
N VAL A 181 4.85 -1.18 15.83
CA VAL A 181 6.24 -1.61 15.97
C VAL A 181 6.87 -0.81 17.09
N GLN A 182 7.50 -1.49 18.04
CA GLN A 182 8.05 -0.83 19.22
C GLN A 182 9.16 0.16 18.81
N GLY A 183 9.04 1.40 19.28
CA GLY A 183 10.00 2.46 18.98
C GLY A 183 9.80 3.15 17.63
N CYS A 184 8.67 2.93 16.96
CA CYS A 184 8.30 3.63 15.72
C CYS A 184 6.99 4.40 15.87
N ASP A 185 6.94 5.58 15.25
CA ASP A 185 5.68 6.17 14.81
C ASP A 185 5.12 5.33 13.66
N LYS A 186 3.79 5.18 13.63
CA LYS A 186 3.09 4.38 12.63
C LYS A 186 2.04 5.21 11.93
N GLN A 187 2.04 5.16 10.60
CA GLN A 187 0.97 5.64 9.76
C GLN A 187 0.36 4.45 8.99
N ASP A 188 -0.91 4.15 9.26
CA ASP A 188 -1.63 3.03 8.62
C ASP A 188 -2.40 3.52 7.39
N TYR A 189 -2.21 2.85 6.26
CA TYR A 189 -2.77 3.21 4.96
C TYR A 189 -3.84 2.21 4.50
N ALA A 190 -4.91 2.73 3.90
CA ALA A 190 -5.79 1.94 3.05
C ALA A 190 -5.09 1.64 1.73
N VAL A 191 -5.31 0.45 1.18
CA VAL A 191 -4.80 0.06 -0.15
C VAL A 191 -5.95 0.03 -1.15
N LEU A 192 -5.83 0.82 -2.22
CA LEU A 192 -6.78 0.83 -3.34
C LEU A 192 -6.10 0.23 -4.57
N PHE A 193 -6.85 -0.53 -5.37
CA PHE A 193 -6.37 -0.98 -6.67
C PHE A 193 -6.70 0.04 -7.73
N VAL A 194 -5.71 0.45 -8.50
CA VAL A 194 -5.87 1.26 -9.70
C VAL A 194 -5.86 0.32 -10.90
N ILE A 195 -6.96 0.34 -11.65
CA ILE A 195 -7.17 -0.56 -12.79
C ILE A 195 -7.31 0.21 -14.11
N GLY A 196 -7.32 1.53 -14.05
CA GLY A 196 -7.35 2.42 -15.19
C GLY A 196 -6.92 3.83 -14.84
N VAL A 197 -6.47 4.58 -15.84
CA VAL A 197 -6.12 6.01 -15.76
C VAL A 197 -6.84 6.76 -16.87
N GLU A 198 -6.99 8.07 -16.73
CA GLU A 198 -7.61 8.90 -17.76
C GLU A 198 -6.98 8.67 -19.15
N ASP A 199 -7.82 8.52 -20.17
CA ASP A 199 -7.38 8.53 -21.57
C ASP A 199 -6.87 9.93 -21.93
N ALA A 200 -5.68 9.99 -22.54
CA ALA A 200 -5.09 11.23 -23.04
C ALA A 200 -5.77 11.73 -24.32
#